data_AF-Q2PBA7-F1
#
_entry.id   AF-Q2PBA7-F1
#
_cell.length_a   1.000
_cell.length_b   1.000
_cell.length_c   1.000
_cell.angle_alpha   90.00
_cell.angle_beta   90.00
_cell.angle_gamma   90.00
#
_symmetry.space_group_name_H-M   'P 1'
#
loop_
_entity.id
_entity.type
_entity.pdbx_description
1 polymer ?
#
loop_
_entity_poly.entity_id
_entity_poly.type
_entity_poly.pdbx_seq_one_letter_code
_entity_poly.pdbx_strand_id
1 'polypeptide(L)'
;MATNEGGSVTSQQGLCKQDLTKLDVAELTALSPEVISRQATINIGTIGHVAHGKSTVVKAVSGVQTVRFKNELERNITIKLDPRREVVKEAEMAPKRSDDVVKPTQAVKGKSEGKTKRKRRPNPESNPSLKCLKQNRTSPEEKEVYEEEYDVEKIICHKISEGKHLYLVKWRDWEDKYNTWEPLEHLSGCVSLLFEFFDKSAGEYCEAEFQQLKHKLTMFNKDELVEVMKEFHTGNSIEIPETDLSETERRLKILSRIPVLERELELIQYVRRECMVNKVRLQREEQLNALLDWESEMNTISTDSAPISVVNLVDLEEPPSNFIYINDYLPGNRVCIPDDPPFGCSCDSCTPHSNLCCGRSSGALLAYDKWKRVKLLRGSPIYECNNRCKCTADCNNRVVQNGRKVKLCIFRTRNGCGWGVKALENIPKGTFVTEYVGEVIQFEEAEKRGKTYDRQEKTYLFDLDFNDANHFPYTVDAAVYGNVSHFINHSCDPNMRVYAVWINCLDPNLPKLCFFACRDIKKHEEISFDYLCQSPTKSKQKNKIIPKTDGERNSFKMHCKCGSKNCRKYYF
;
A
#
# COMPACT_ATOMS: atom_id res chain seq x y z
N MET A 1 -12.58 -30.74 -52.13
CA MET A 1 -11.38 -31.54 -52.48
C MET A 1 -10.29 -31.24 -51.47
N ALA A 2 -10.07 -32.17 -50.55
CA ALA A 2 -8.82 -32.34 -49.83
C ALA A 2 -8.49 -33.83 -50.00
N THR A 3 -7.24 -34.07 -50.35
CA THR A 3 -6.75 -35.20 -51.13
C THR A 3 -6.68 -36.51 -50.35
N ASN A 4 -7.04 -37.60 -51.05
CA ASN A 4 -6.68 -38.97 -50.70
C ASN A 4 -5.16 -39.11 -50.67
N GLU A 5 -4.60 -39.41 -49.51
CA GLU A 5 -3.35 -40.15 -49.41
C GLU A 5 -3.66 -41.56 -48.87
N GLY A 6 -3.59 -42.53 -49.79
CA GLY A 6 -3.57 -43.94 -49.43
C GLY A 6 -2.21 -44.30 -48.87
N GLY A 7 -2.18 -44.71 -47.61
CA GLY A 7 -0.97 -45.22 -46.96
C GLY A 7 -1.32 -46.07 -45.74
N SER A 8 -1.17 -47.39 -45.90
CA SER A 8 -0.91 -48.37 -44.83
C SER A 8 -1.86 -48.36 -43.61
N VAL A 9 -2.82 -49.28 -43.63
CA VAL A 9 -3.52 -49.78 -42.44
C VAL A 9 -2.48 -50.44 -41.52
N THR A 10 -1.87 -49.68 -40.64
CA THR A 10 -1.29 -50.23 -39.42
C THR A 10 -2.46 -50.60 -38.52
N SER A 11 -2.76 -51.89 -38.45
CA SER A 11 -3.66 -52.44 -37.44
C SER A 11 -3.10 -52.06 -36.07
N GLN A 12 -3.66 -51.03 -35.43
CA GLN A 12 -3.39 -50.75 -34.03
C GLN A 12 -3.80 -52.00 -33.25
N GLN A 13 -2.81 -52.73 -32.71
CA GLN A 13 -3.04 -53.98 -31.99
C GLN A 13 -4.02 -53.71 -30.83
N GLY A 14 -5.14 -54.44 -30.83
CA GLY A 14 -6.17 -54.35 -29.78
C GLY A 14 -7.43 -53.55 -30.15
N LEU A 15 -7.47 -52.86 -31.30
CA LEU A 15 -8.67 -52.17 -31.78
C LEU A 15 -9.42 -52.97 -32.85
N CYS A 16 -10.75 -52.96 -32.81
CA CYS A 16 -11.57 -53.55 -33.86
C CYS A 16 -11.36 -52.82 -35.20
N LYS A 17 -11.18 -53.58 -36.28
CA LYS A 17 -11.02 -53.04 -37.64
C LYS A 17 -12.37 -52.52 -38.13
N GLN A 18 -12.46 -51.22 -38.38
CA GLN A 18 -13.68 -50.62 -38.94
C GLN A 18 -13.64 -50.73 -40.46
N ASP A 19 -14.51 -51.55 -41.02
CA ASP A 19 -14.76 -51.63 -42.46
C ASP A 19 -15.97 -50.75 -42.78
N LEU A 20 -15.71 -49.55 -43.32
CA LEU A 20 -16.74 -48.55 -43.63
C LEU A 20 -17.75 -49.05 -44.67
N THR A 21 -17.46 -50.14 -45.39
CA THR A 21 -18.39 -50.73 -46.36
C THR A 21 -19.42 -51.67 -45.73
N LYS A 22 -19.18 -52.11 -44.48
CA LYS A 22 -20.04 -53.04 -43.73
C LYS A 22 -20.66 -52.44 -42.48
N LEU A 23 -20.36 -51.17 -42.19
CA LEU A 23 -20.82 -50.48 -40.99
C LEU A 23 -22.18 -49.82 -41.27
N ASP A 24 -23.26 -50.36 -40.72
CA ASP A 24 -24.57 -49.70 -40.77
C ASP A 24 -24.66 -48.64 -39.66
N VAL A 25 -24.66 -47.37 -40.06
CA VAL A 25 -24.67 -46.23 -39.13
C VAL A 25 -25.98 -46.15 -38.34
N ALA A 26 -27.07 -46.73 -38.85
CA ALA A 26 -28.38 -46.70 -38.17
C ALA A 26 -28.46 -47.67 -36.98
N GLU A 27 -27.64 -48.72 -36.96
CA GLU A 27 -27.63 -49.73 -35.89
C GLU A 27 -26.51 -49.52 -34.85
N LEU A 28 -25.67 -48.49 -35.04
CA LEU A 28 -24.60 -48.17 -34.10
C LEU A 28 -25.16 -47.57 -32.82
N THR A 29 -24.80 -48.20 -31.70
CA THR A 29 -25.07 -47.67 -30.36
C THR A 29 -23.75 -47.47 -29.62
N ALA A 30 -23.81 -46.76 -28.49
CA ALA A 30 -22.64 -46.60 -27.62
C ALA A 30 -22.08 -47.94 -27.09
N LEU A 31 -22.85 -49.03 -27.22
CA LEU A 31 -22.48 -50.38 -26.79
C LEU A 31 -22.00 -51.28 -27.95
N SER A 32 -22.01 -50.78 -29.19
CA SER A 32 -21.53 -51.56 -30.34
C SER A 32 -20.01 -51.80 -30.23
N PRO A 33 -19.50 -53.02 -30.48
CA PRO A 33 -18.07 -53.36 -30.30
C PRO A 33 -17.11 -52.42 -31.06
N GLU A 34 -17.54 -51.97 -32.24
CA GLU A 34 -16.79 -51.05 -33.11
C GLU A 34 -16.63 -49.67 -32.47
N VAL A 35 -17.60 -49.25 -31.64
CA VAL A 35 -17.60 -47.98 -30.91
C VAL A 35 -16.88 -48.13 -29.57
N ILE A 36 -17.17 -49.18 -28.81
CA ILE A 36 -16.53 -49.48 -27.51
C ILE A 36 -15.02 -49.58 -27.67
N SER A 37 -14.53 -50.25 -28.73
CA SER A 37 -13.09 -50.44 -28.92
C SER A 37 -12.30 -49.13 -28.96
N ARG A 38 -12.93 -48.02 -29.37
CA ARG A 38 -12.31 -46.68 -29.46
C ARG A 38 -12.77 -45.71 -28.38
N GLN A 39 -13.65 -46.12 -27.47
CA GLN A 39 -14.04 -45.30 -26.33
C GLN A 39 -12.93 -45.31 -25.27
N ALA A 40 -12.59 -44.12 -24.77
CA ALA A 40 -11.67 -43.97 -23.66
C ALA A 40 -12.24 -44.69 -22.43
N THR A 41 -11.65 -45.83 -22.06
CA THR A 41 -12.07 -46.60 -20.90
C THR A 41 -11.35 -46.07 -19.67
N ILE A 42 -12.08 -45.63 -18.65
CA ILE A 42 -11.53 -45.25 -17.36
C ILE A 42 -11.84 -46.35 -16.35
N ASN A 43 -10.80 -47.07 -15.93
CA ASN A 43 -10.93 -48.08 -14.87
C ASN A 43 -10.85 -47.40 -13.51
N ILE A 44 -11.95 -47.39 -12.75
CA ILE A 44 -12.01 -46.81 -11.41
C ILE A 44 -12.00 -47.94 -10.38
N GLY A 45 -10.84 -48.17 -9.74
CA GLY A 45 -10.72 -49.09 -8.61
C GLY A 45 -10.91 -48.35 -7.29
N THR A 46 -11.90 -48.75 -6.49
CA THR A 46 -12.08 -48.21 -5.13
C THR A 46 -11.42 -49.12 -4.10
N ILE A 47 -10.29 -48.71 -3.51
CA ILE A 47 -9.60 -49.46 -2.45
C ILE A 47 -9.90 -48.79 -1.09
N GLY A 48 -10.34 -49.57 -0.10
CA GLY A 48 -10.58 -49.05 1.25
C GLY A 48 -10.84 -50.15 2.27
N HIS A 49 -10.28 -49.99 3.47
CA HIS A 49 -10.16 -51.02 4.52
C HIS A 49 -11.49 -51.49 5.13
N VAL A 50 -12.58 -50.72 4.98
CA VAL A 50 -13.92 -51.07 5.50
C VAL A 50 -14.98 -50.74 4.43
N ALA A 51 -16.04 -51.54 4.32
CA ALA A 51 -17.05 -51.51 3.24
C ALA A 51 -17.75 -50.14 3.01
N HIS A 52 -17.65 -49.21 3.96
CA HIS A 52 -18.43 -47.98 3.98
C HIS A 52 -18.12 -47.05 2.80
N GLY A 53 -19.17 -46.63 2.09
CA GLY A 53 -19.12 -45.59 1.07
C GLY A 53 -18.79 -46.07 -0.35
N LYS A 54 -18.07 -47.18 -0.53
CA LYS A 54 -17.68 -47.67 -1.88
C LYS A 54 -18.89 -47.97 -2.76
N SER A 55 -19.87 -48.71 -2.23
CA SER A 55 -21.13 -49.01 -2.93
C SER A 55 -21.95 -47.77 -3.27
N THR A 56 -21.86 -46.72 -2.46
CA THR A 56 -22.60 -45.46 -2.68
C THR A 56 -21.95 -44.63 -3.79
N VAL A 57 -20.60 -44.59 -3.83
CA VAL A 57 -19.85 -43.94 -4.91
C VAL A 57 -20.04 -44.71 -6.22
N VAL A 58 -19.99 -46.04 -6.21
CA VAL A 58 -20.28 -46.86 -7.39
C VAL A 58 -21.70 -46.58 -7.90
N LYS A 59 -22.72 -46.57 -7.03
CA LYS A 59 -24.10 -46.26 -7.45
C LYS A 59 -24.25 -44.84 -8.01
N ALA A 60 -23.58 -43.85 -7.44
CA ALA A 60 -23.66 -42.46 -7.92
C ALA A 60 -23.00 -42.29 -9.30
N VAL A 61 -21.92 -43.03 -9.57
CA VAL A 61 -21.16 -42.93 -10.83
C VAL A 61 -21.75 -43.82 -11.92
N SER A 62 -22.17 -45.05 -11.59
CA SER A 62 -22.66 -46.03 -12.57
C SER A 62 -24.18 -46.13 -12.67
N GLY A 63 -24.94 -45.59 -11.69
CA GLY A 63 -26.38 -45.75 -11.58
C GLY A 63 -26.85 -47.14 -11.13
N VAL A 64 -25.95 -48.14 -11.08
CA VAL A 64 -26.27 -49.53 -10.73
C VAL A 64 -26.31 -49.72 -9.21
N GLN A 65 -27.41 -50.29 -8.71
CA GLN A 65 -27.60 -50.52 -7.29
C GLN A 65 -26.88 -51.79 -6.84
N THR A 66 -25.77 -51.63 -6.10
CA THR A 66 -25.08 -52.74 -5.46
C THR A 66 -25.75 -53.10 -4.11
N VAL A 67 -25.72 -54.39 -3.76
CA VAL A 67 -26.38 -54.96 -2.58
C VAL A 67 -25.89 -54.26 -1.30
N ARG A 68 -26.81 -53.76 -0.46
CA ARG A 68 -26.49 -53.14 0.85
C ARG A 68 -26.47 -54.21 1.94
N PHE A 69 -25.42 -54.24 2.75
CA PHE A 69 -25.35 -55.14 3.90
C PHE A 69 -26.15 -54.57 5.09
N LYS A 70 -26.92 -55.43 5.77
CA LYS A 70 -27.85 -55.08 6.86
C LYS A 70 -27.23 -54.19 7.95
N ASN A 71 -25.95 -54.41 8.26
CA ASN A 71 -25.20 -53.66 9.27
C ASN A 71 -24.95 -52.17 8.90
N GLU A 72 -24.99 -51.80 7.61
CA GLU A 72 -24.83 -50.40 7.18
C GLU A 72 -26.12 -49.59 7.36
N LEU A 73 -27.28 -50.26 7.33
CA LEU A 73 -28.59 -49.65 7.54
C LEU A 73 -28.81 -49.32 9.02
N GLU A 74 -28.43 -50.25 9.92
CA GLU A 74 -28.58 -50.10 11.37
C GLU A 74 -27.66 -49.01 11.96
N ARG A 75 -26.50 -48.77 11.34
CA ARG A 75 -25.52 -47.76 11.79
C ARG A 75 -25.69 -46.37 11.18
N ASN A 76 -26.71 -46.17 10.33
CA ASN A 76 -27.04 -44.89 9.68
C ASN A 76 -25.84 -44.19 9.01
N ILE A 77 -24.93 -44.97 8.44
CA ILE A 77 -23.65 -44.55 7.81
C ILE A 77 -23.77 -44.42 6.28
N THR A 78 -25.00 -44.33 5.77
CA THR A 78 -25.25 -44.12 4.35
C THR A 78 -25.13 -42.64 4.02
N ILE A 79 -24.19 -42.29 3.13
CA ILE A 79 -24.08 -40.94 2.59
C ILE A 79 -25.32 -40.67 1.72
N LYS A 80 -26.20 -39.78 2.19
CA LYS A 80 -27.39 -39.35 1.44
C LYS A 80 -27.03 -38.14 0.59
N LEU A 81 -27.08 -38.30 -0.73
CA LEU A 81 -26.97 -37.22 -1.69
C LEU A 81 -28.40 -36.85 -2.11
N ASP A 82 -29.05 -35.91 -1.44
CA ASP A 82 -30.38 -35.41 -1.82
C ASP A 82 -30.32 -33.96 -2.38
N PRO A 83 -31.08 -33.63 -3.43
CA PRO A 83 -31.20 -32.28 -3.97
C PRO A 83 -32.22 -31.46 -3.16
N ARG A 84 -31.81 -30.30 -2.64
CA ARG A 84 -32.62 -29.45 -1.73
C ARG A 84 -33.78 -28.76 -2.45
N ARG A 85 -35.01 -28.89 -1.92
CA ARG A 85 -36.15 -27.98 -2.11
C ARG A 85 -36.12 -26.85 -1.07
N GLU A 86 -36.55 -25.66 -1.47
CA GLU A 86 -36.66 -24.44 -0.68
C GLU A 86 -37.76 -24.52 0.39
N VAL A 87 -37.52 -23.93 1.56
CA VAL A 87 -38.54 -23.74 2.62
C VAL A 87 -38.65 -22.26 2.94
N VAL A 88 -39.84 -21.72 2.68
CA VAL A 88 -40.32 -20.38 3.06
C VAL A 88 -40.60 -20.35 4.58
N LYS A 89 -40.23 -19.27 5.27
CA LYS A 89 -40.64 -19.03 6.66
C LYS A 89 -41.42 -17.71 6.77
N GLU A 90 -42.68 -17.83 7.18
CA GLU A 90 -43.55 -16.75 7.65
C GLU A 90 -43.16 -16.31 9.06
N ALA A 91 -43.45 -15.05 9.40
CA ALA A 91 -43.17 -14.42 10.69
C ALA A 91 -44.47 -14.05 11.41
N GLU A 92 -44.59 -14.44 12.69
CA GLU A 92 -45.65 -14.00 13.61
C GLU A 92 -45.10 -13.10 14.74
N MET A 93 -45.99 -12.25 15.28
CA MET A 93 -45.77 -11.05 16.09
C MET A 93 -45.76 -11.27 17.63
N ALA A 94 -44.89 -10.49 18.31
CA ALA A 94 -44.95 -9.76 19.60
C ALA A 94 -45.75 -10.28 20.84
N PRO A 95 -45.34 -9.91 22.10
CA PRO A 95 -45.78 -8.61 22.64
C PRO A 95 -44.77 -7.83 23.52
N LYS A 96 -45.08 -6.53 23.67
CA LYS A 96 -44.40 -5.47 24.44
C LYS A 96 -44.68 -5.54 25.95
N ARG A 97 -43.80 -4.94 26.77
CA ARG A 97 -44.17 -4.27 28.04
C ARG A 97 -43.44 -2.94 28.22
N SER A 98 -44.22 -1.98 28.70
CA SER A 98 -43.96 -0.61 29.12
C SER A 98 -43.29 -0.55 30.49
N ASP A 99 -42.66 0.57 30.83
CA ASP A 99 -43.20 1.50 31.84
C ASP A 99 -42.39 2.80 31.92
N ASP A 100 -43.13 3.88 32.17
CA ASP A 100 -42.78 5.29 32.28
C ASP A 100 -41.97 5.63 33.53
N VAL A 101 -41.38 6.85 33.57
CA VAL A 101 -41.64 7.89 34.60
C VAL A 101 -40.75 9.14 34.37
N VAL A 102 -41.39 10.20 33.85
CA VAL A 102 -41.49 11.61 34.32
C VAL A 102 -40.24 12.46 34.67
N LYS A 103 -40.12 13.61 33.98
CA LYS A 103 -39.39 14.86 34.34
C LYS A 103 -40.23 15.78 35.27
N PRO A 104 -39.64 16.79 35.93
CA PRO A 104 -39.99 18.19 35.57
C PRO A 104 -38.76 19.17 35.56
N THR A 105 -38.54 20.01 34.53
CA THR A 105 -38.89 21.48 34.38
C THR A 105 -38.23 22.40 35.42
N GLN A 106 -37.64 23.58 35.15
CA GLN A 106 -38.01 24.78 34.35
C GLN A 106 -36.74 25.64 34.06
N ALA A 107 -36.51 26.21 32.87
CA ALA A 107 -36.82 27.59 32.38
C ALA A 107 -36.03 28.71 33.13
N VAL A 108 -35.38 29.73 32.52
CA VAL A 108 -35.90 30.88 31.75
C VAL A 108 -34.73 31.86 31.41
N LYS A 109 -34.73 32.46 30.17
CA LYS A 109 -34.18 33.78 29.69
C LYS A 109 -32.71 34.18 30.01
N GLY A 110 -31.98 34.95 29.20
CA GLY A 110 -32.29 35.79 28.04
C GLY A 110 -31.02 36.42 27.44
N LYS A 111 -31.22 37.05 26.27
CA LYS A 111 -30.23 37.77 25.44
C LYS A 111 -29.74 39.06 26.11
N SER A 112 -28.51 39.50 25.80
CA SER A 112 -28.23 40.81 25.16
C SER A 112 -26.74 41.08 24.94
N GLU A 113 -26.46 41.73 23.81
CA GLU A 113 -25.18 42.16 23.25
C GLU A 113 -24.58 43.41 23.94
N GLY A 114 -23.29 43.71 23.71
CA GLY A 114 -22.79 45.09 23.84
C GLY A 114 -21.28 45.31 24.00
N LYS A 115 -20.58 45.55 22.88
CA LYS A 115 -19.40 46.41 22.54
C LYS A 115 -18.67 47.13 23.72
N THR A 116 -17.36 47.50 23.68
CA THR A 116 -16.81 48.61 22.85
C THR A 116 -15.27 48.88 23.08
N LYS A 117 -14.54 49.15 21.97
CA LYS A 117 -13.38 50.06 21.67
C LYS A 117 -12.07 50.20 22.52
N ARG A 118 -10.96 49.76 21.90
CA ARG A 118 -9.71 50.46 21.41
C ARG A 118 -9.13 51.78 22.02
N LYS A 119 -7.77 51.75 22.12
CA LYS A 119 -6.70 52.79 21.93
C LYS A 119 -6.41 53.72 23.14
N ARG A 120 -5.15 54.12 23.48
CA ARG A 120 -3.93 54.48 22.71
C ARG A 120 -2.67 54.57 23.63
N ARG A 121 -1.47 54.44 23.02
CA ARG A 121 -0.05 54.67 23.48
C ARG A 121 0.28 56.16 23.85
N PRO A 122 1.52 56.62 24.25
CA PRO A 122 2.87 55.97 24.29
C PRO A 122 3.84 56.29 25.50
N ASN A 123 4.96 55.54 25.55
CA ASN A 123 6.36 55.73 26.08
C ASN A 123 6.85 57.15 26.51
N PRO A 124 7.94 57.33 27.32
CA PRO A 124 9.28 56.72 27.10
C PRO A 124 10.29 56.52 28.29
N GLU A 125 11.36 55.77 28.00
CA GLU A 125 12.80 55.91 28.36
C GLU A 125 13.36 56.14 29.78
N SER A 126 14.55 55.51 29.96
CA SER A 126 15.75 55.92 30.73
C SER A 126 16.04 55.33 32.12
N ASN A 127 17.11 54.51 32.18
CA ASN A 127 18.02 54.18 33.29
C ASN A 127 18.54 55.46 34.02
N PRO A 128 19.23 55.45 35.21
CA PRO A 128 19.94 54.35 35.90
C PRO A 128 19.93 54.41 37.48
N SER A 129 20.71 53.51 38.10
CA SER A 129 21.58 53.74 39.28
C SER A 129 21.15 53.28 40.70
N LEU A 130 22.15 52.68 41.34
CA LEU A 130 22.22 52.06 42.67
C LEU A 130 21.98 53.03 43.83
N LYS A 131 21.37 52.49 44.91
CA LYS A 131 21.83 52.45 46.34
C LYS A 131 20.59 52.21 47.21
N CYS A 132 20.45 51.16 48.02
CA CYS A 132 21.23 50.64 49.15
C CYS A 132 20.31 50.64 50.39
N LEU A 133 20.08 49.44 50.93
CA LEU A 133 19.90 49.06 52.35
C LEU A 133 18.54 49.18 53.09
N LYS A 134 18.16 47.98 53.58
CA LYS A 134 17.52 47.62 54.88
C LYS A 134 15.99 47.81 54.92
N GLN A 135 15.16 46.87 55.40
CA GLN A 135 15.38 45.78 56.37
C GLN A 135 14.16 44.81 56.37
N ASN A 136 14.45 43.51 56.49
CA ASN A 136 13.70 42.43 57.16
C ASN A 136 12.15 42.44 57.20
N ARG A 137 11.54 41.37 56.67
CA ARG A 137 10.90 40.30 57.49
C ARG A 137 10.42 39.12 56.63
N THR A 138 10.64 37.95 57.20
CA THR A 138 10.55 36.58 56.70
C THR A 138 9.14 36.04 56.42
N SER A 139 8.99 35.30 55.31
CA SER A 139 8.18 34.09 55.19
C SER A 139 8.83 33.16 54.13
N PRO A 140 8.64 31.83 54.18
CA PRO A 140 9.56 30.87 53.55
C PRO A 140 9.37 30.84 52.03
N GLU A 141 10.28 31.46 51.30
CA GLU A 141 10.37 31.36 49.84
C GLU A 141 11.00 30.03 49.46
N GLU A 142 10.31 29.32 48.57
CA GLU A 142 10.84 28.22 47.78
C GLU A 142 12.17 28.70 47.17
N LYS A 143 13.27 27.99 47.46
CA LYS A 143 14.56 28.28 46.82
C LYS A 143 14.42 28.01 45.32
N GLU A 144 14.10 29.04 44.55
CA GLU A 144 14.50 29.10 43.15
C GLU A 144 16.02 28.95 43.13
N VAL A 145 16.50 27.79 42.70
CA VAL A 145 17.91 27.59 42.39
C VAL A 145 18.17 28.37 41.11
N TYR A 146 18.71 29.58 41.25
CA TYR A 146 19.29 30.29 40.12
C TYR A 146 20.55 29.52 39.71
N GLU A 147 20.47 28.76 38.61
CA GLU A 147 21.67 28.24 37.95
C GLU A 147 22.39 29.44 37.34
N GLU A 148 23.44 29.90 38.02
CA GLU A 148 24.29 30.96 37.49
C GLU A 148 25.13 30.39 36.33
N GLU A 149 24.89 30.89 35.11
CA GLU A 149 25.69 30.54 33.94
C GLU A 149 26.98 31.37 33.90
N TYR A 150 28.11 30.70 33.63
CA TYR A 150 29.44 31.31 33.58
C TYR A 150 30.10 31.04 32.24
N ASP A 151 30.74 32.06 31.66
CA ASP A 151 31.47 31.93 30.41
C ASP A 151 32.83 31.26 30.63
N VAL A 152 33.09 30.20 29.87
CA VAL A 152 34.40 29.54 29.84
C VAL A 152 35.32 30.28 28.87
N GLU A 153 36.52 30.63 29.35
CA GLU A 153 37.57 31.18 28.51
C GLU A 153 38.37 30.06 27.85
N LYS A 154 38.80 29.06 28.63
CA LYS A 154 39.68 27.99 28.14
C LYS A 154 39.68 26.77 29.07
N ILE A 155 39.89 25.59 28.49
CA ILE A 155 40.21 24.36 29.24
C ILE A 155 41.72 24.26 29.44
N ILE A 156 42.16 24.20 30.70
CA ILE A 156 43.57 24.26 31.09
C ILE A 156 44.16 22.85 31.23
N CYS A 157 43.42 21.93 31.86
CA CYS A 157 43.90 20.61 32.19
C CYS A 157 42.76 19.60 32.23
N HIS A 158 43.08 18.31 32.06
CA HIS A 158 42.17 17.18 32.15
C HIS A 158 42.75 16.14 33.11
N LYS A 159 41.91 15.55 33.94
CA LYS A 159 42.28 14.40 34.78
C LYS A 159 41.08 13.44 34.91
N ILE A 160 41.39 12.18 35.20
CA ILE A 160 40.39 11.16 35.52
C ILE A 160 40.50 10.86 37.02
N SER A 161 39.42 11.10 37.77
CA SER A 161 39.34 10.83 39.21
C SER A 161 38.15 9.91 39.49
N GLU A 162 38.39 8.74 40.10
CA GLU A 162 37.34 7.74 40.38
C GLU A 162 36.51 7.34 39.13
N GLY A 163 37.15 7.32 37.96
CA GLY A 163 36.50 7.02 36.68
C GLY A 163 35.69 8.18 36.08
N LYS A 164 35.69 9.36 36.70
CA LYS A 164 35.04 10.57 36.19
C LYS A 164 36.06 11.52 35.56
N HIS A 165 35.70 12.08 34.42
CA HIS A 165 36.50 13.09 33.73
C HIS A 165 36.26 14.45 34.41
N LEU A 166 37.36 15.14 34.73
CA LEU A 166 37.33 16.49 35.30
C LEU A 166 38.24 17.41 34.48
N TYR A 167 37.74 18.61 34.23
CA TYR A 167 38.37 19.64 33.43
C TYR A 167 38.66 20.87 34.29
N LEU A 168 39.91 21.33 34.31
CA LEU A 168 40.25 22.59 34.97
C LEU A 168 39.88 23.74 34.06
N VAL A 169 38.86 24.50 34.46
CA VAL A 169 38.26 25.56 33.66
C VAL A 169 38.88 26.91 34.04
N LYS A 170 39.32 27.66 33.03
CA LYS A 170 39.60 29.10 33.16
C LYS A 170 38.33 29.86 32.82
N TRP A 171 37.77 30.54 33.82
CA TRP A 171 36.57 31.37 33.65
C TRP A 171 36.90 32.72 33.03
N ARG A 172 36.07 33.18 32.09
CA ARG A 172 36.22 34.47 31.42
C ARG A 172 36.07 35.61 32.41
N ASP A 173 36.96 36.60 32.32
CA ASP A 173 36.99 37.79 33.19
C ASP A 173 37.30 37.52 34.69
N TRP A 174 37.70 36.29 35.04
CA TRP A 174 38.17 35.93 36.38
C TRP A 174 39.68 35.66 36.41
N GLU A 175 40.32 35.90 37.55
CA GLU A 175 41.74 35.54 37.74
C GLU A 175 41.94 34.02 37.86
N ASP A 176 43.13 33.51 37.49
CA ASP A 176 43.47 32.07 37.49
C ASP A 176 43.24 31.37 38.84
N LYS A 177 43.25 32.11 39.95
CA LYS A 177 42.98 31.59 41.29
C LYS A 177 41.53 31.08 41.46
N TYR A 178 40.62 31.48 40.58
CA TYR A 178 39.22 31.05 40.57
C TYR A 178 38.97 29.85 39.66
N ASN A 179 40.00 29.29 39.02
CA ASN A 179 39.84 28.11 38.19
C ASN A 179 39.33 26.93 39.02
N THR A 180 38.29 26.26 38.54
CA THR A 180 37.67 25.13 39.22
C THR A 180 37.69 23.89 38.34
N TRP A 181 37.61 22.72 38.98
CA TRP A 181 37.51 21.43 38.31
C TRP A 181 36.05 21.12 38.05
N GLU A 182 35.64 21.18 36.79
CA GLU A 182 34.28 20.93 36.36
C GLU A 182 34.18 19.60 35.62
N PRO A 183 33.10 18.84 35.82
CA PRO A 183 32.81 17.66 35.03
C PRO A 183 32.23 18.07 33.65
N LEU A 184 32.14 17.14 32.71
CA LEU A 184 31.70 17.47 31.34
C LEU A 184 30.25 17.96 31.29
N GLU A 185 29.38 17.54 32.21
CA GLU A 185 27.99 17.95 32.25
C GLU A 185 27.84 19.47 32.43
N HIS A 186 28.80 20.12 33.09
CA HIS A 186 28.85 21.57 33.26
C HIS A 186 29.43 22.31 32.04
N LEU A 187 29.95 21.58 31.05
CA LEU A 187 30.66 22.11 29.87
C LEU A 187 29.96 21.80 28.55
N SER A 188 28.67 21.43 28.60
CA SER A 188 27.88 21.04 27.42
C SER A 188 27.85 22.09 26.30
N GLY A 189 27.91 23.39 26.63
CA GLY A 189 28.02 24.49 25.65
C GLY A 189 29.44 24.75 25.11
N CYS A 190 30.45 24.08 25.65
CA CYS A 190 31.88 24.39 25.43
C CYS A 190 32.64 23.31 24.65
N VAL A 191 31.94 22.46 23.90
CA VAL A 191 32.53 21.31 23.18
C VAL A 191 33.67 21.73 22.24
N SER A 192 33.57 22.88 21.57
CA SER A 192 34.64 23.41 20.73
C SER A 192 35.94 23.66 21.52
N LEU A 193 35.85 24.22 22.73
CA LEU A 193 37.01 24.48 23.59
C LEU A 193 37.65 23.18 24.10
N LEU A 194 36.84 22.14 24.34
CA LEU A 194 37.33 20.81 24.68
C LEU A 194 38.14 20.21 23.52
N PHE A 195 37.62 20.27 22.30
CA PHE A 195 38.35 19.82 21.12
C PHE A 195 39.62 20.63 20.85
N GLU A 196 39.62 21.94 21.08
CA GLU A 196 40.84 22.76 20.99
C GLU A 196 41.90 22.38 22.02
N PHE A 197 41.49 22.01 23.24
CA PHE A 197 42.41 21.51 24.27
C PHE A 197 43.02 20.17 23.84
N PHE A 198 42.19 19.21 23.46
CA PHE A 198 42.66 17.88 23.03
C PHE A 198 43.49 17.94 21.75
N ASP A 199 43.22 18.86 20.83
CA ASP A 199 44.05 19.04 19.63
C ASP A 199 45.51 19.39 19.99
N LYS A 200 45.72 20.13 21.09
CA LYS A 200 47.03 20.53 21.58
C LYS A 200 47.70 19.50 22.49
N SER A 201 46.92 18.70 23.22
CA SER A 201 47.42 17.76 24.23
C SER A 201 47.43 16.29 23.78
N ALA A 202 46.64 15.92 22.77
CA ALA A 202 46.55 14.54 22.29
C ALA A 202 47.83 14.11 21.53
N GLY A 203 48.02 12.79 21.45
CA GLY A 203 49.21 12.16 20.85
C GLY A 203 49.37 12.40 19.34
N GLU A 204 50.34 11.71 18.75
CA GLU A 204 50.60 11.80 17.31
C GLU A 204 49.45 11.24 16.47
N TYR A 205 49.28 11.79 15.27
CA TYR A 205 48.26 11.32 14.34
C TYR A 205 48.66 9.98 13.71
N CYS A 206 47.75 9.01 13.76
CA CYS A 206 47.87 7.74 13.06
C CYS A 206 46.66 7.51 12.14
N GLU A 207 46.90 7.40 10.84
CA GLU A 207 45.85 7.19 9.83
C GLU A 207 45.05 5.90 10.09
N ALA A 208 45.74 4.80 10.47
CA ALA A 208 45.09 3.52 10.72
C ALA A 208 44.11 3.58 11.90
N GLU A 209 44.50 4.28 12.99
CA GLU A 209 43.64 4.47 14.16
C GLU A 209 42.45 5.37 13.86
N PHE A 210 42.68 6.45 13.08
CA PHE A 210 41.63 7.32 12.59
C PHE A 210 40.59 6.56 11.77
N GLN A 211 41.02 5.77 10.78
CA GLN A 211 40.11 4.99 9.95
C GLN A 211 39.34 3.95 10.77
N GLN A 212 39.99 3.30 11.74
CA GLN A 212 39.32 2.35 12.62
C GLN A 212 38.25 3.02 13.48
N LEU A 213 38.53 4.19 14.06
CA LEU A 213 37.57 4.95 14.84
C LEU A 213 36.43 5.48 13.96
N LYS A 214 36.75 6.08 12.81
CA LYS A 214 35.78 6.60 11.84
C LYS A 214 34.83 5.51 11.41
N HIS A 215 35.33 4.32 11.05
CA HIS A 215 34.49 3.18 10.72
C HIS A 215 33.53 2.83 11.86
N LYS A 216 34.03 2.65 13.10
CA LYS A 216 33.20 2.33 14.26
C LYS A 216 32.10 3.38 14.51
N LEU A 217 32.44 4.68 14.41
CA LEU A 217 31.50 5.76 14.70
C LEU A 217 30.52 6.03 13.55
N THR A 218 30.82 5.61 12.32
CA THR A 218 29.97 5.82 11.13
C THR A 218 29.18 4.57 10.70
N MET A 219 29.35 3.45 11.40
CA MET A 219 28.43 2.32 11.28
C MET A 219 27.09 2.69 11.94
N PHE A 220 26.12 2.99 11.09
CA PHE A 220 24.74 3.29 11.47
C PHE A 220 23.79 2.28 10.85
N ASN A 221 22.75 1.89 11.58
CA ASN A 221 21.61 1.18 11.00
C ASN A 221 20.56 2.16 10.48
N LYS A 222 19.59 1.66 9.68
CA LYS A 222 18.55 2.51 9.08
C LYS A 222 17.68 3.20 10.13
N ASP A 223 17.38 2.53 11.24
CA ASP A 223 16.48 3.06 12.27
C ASP A 223 17.13 4.24 13.01
N GLU A 224 18.43 4.16 13.32
CA GLU A 224 19.21 5.27 13.90
C GLU A 224 19.12 6.53 13.02
N LEU A 225 19.29 6.37 11.71
CA LEU A 225 19.23 7.49 10.76
C LEU A 225 17.83 8.09 10.65
N VAL A 226 16.80 7.24 10.66
CA VAL A 226 15.40 7.68 10.62
C VAL A 226 15.01 8.41 11.92
N GLU A 227 15.48 7.97 13.08
CA GLU A 227 15.23 8.68 14.34
C GLU A 227 15.86 10.08 14.34
N VAL A 228 17.11 10.21 13.90
CA VAL A 228 17.75 11.53 13.74
C VAL A 228 17.00 12.40 12.73
N MET A 229 16.55 11.84 11.61
CA MET A 229 15.76 12.57 10.61
C MET A 229 14.46 13.14 11.21
N LYS A 230 13.81 12.41 12.13
CA LYS A 230 12.56 12.85 12.78
C LYS A 230 12.76 14.04 13.71
N GLU A 231 13.95 14.19 14.31
CA GLU A 231 14.28 15.36 15.15
C GLU A 231 14.15 16.68 14.38
N PHE A 232 14.33 16.65 13.05
CA PHE A 232 14.29 17.80 12.15
C PHE A 232 12.95 17.97 11.42
N HIS A 233 11.90 17.25 11.84
CA HIS A 233 10.59 17.31 11.19
C HIS A 233 9.77 18.52 11.68
N THR A 234 9.34 19.39 10.76
CA THR A 234 8.49 20.57 11.06
C THR A 234 7.00 20.28 10.91
N GLY A 235 6.64 19.03 10.64
CA GLY A 235 5.29 18.57 10.28
C GLY A 235 5.04 18.57 8.77
N ASN A 236 5.49 19.61 8.05
CA ASN A 236 5.30 19.73 6.59
C ASN A 236 6.61 19.57 5.79
N SER A 237 7.77 19.74 6.43
CA SER A 237 9.10 19.58 5.84
C SER A 237 10.03 18.83 6.80
N ILE A 238 11.22 18.47 6.31
CA ILE A 238 12.33 17.95 7.10
C ILE A 238 13.53 18.82 6.75
N GLU A 239 13.98 19.62 7.71
CA GLU A 239 14.99 20.66 7.52
C GLU A 239 16.22 20.33 8.36
N ILE A 240 17.17 19.61 7.75
CA ILE A 240 18.39 19.19 8.43
C ILE A 240 19.39 20.35 8.34
N PRO A 241 19.94 20.82 9.48
CA PRO A 241 20.91 21.91 9.50
C PRO A 241 22.12 21.62 8.62
N GLU A 242 22.66 22.68 8.01
CA GLU A 242 24.00 22.59 7.42
C GLU A 242 25.02 22.35 8.52
N THR A 243 25.94 21.44 8.23
CA THR A 243 26.99 21.01 9.14
C THR A 243 28.33 21.08 8.44
N ASP A 244 29.34 21.52 9.18
CA ASP A 244 30.70 21.54 8.67
C ASP A 244 31.30 20.12 8.70
N LEU A 245 31.32 19.49 7.53
CA LEU A 245 31.93 18.17 7.32
C LEU A 245 33.42 18.17 7.67
N SER A 246 34.12 19.29 7.41
CA SER A 246 35.55 19.43 7.68
C SER A 246 35.82 19.49 9.17
N GLU A 247 35.03 20.26 9.93
CA GLU A 247 35.15 20.33 11.38
C GLU A 247 34.78 18.99 12.04
N THR A 248 33.75 18.29 11.54
CA THR A 248 33.41 16.95 12.03
C THR A 248 34.58 15.97 11.83
N GLU A 249 35.23 16.01 10.66
CA GLU A 249 36.42 15.20 10.38
C GLU A 249 37.62 15.61 11.24
N ARG A 250 37.80 16.91 11.51
CA ARG A 250 38.82 17.42 12.44
C ARG A 250 38.62 16.85 13.84
N ARG A 251 37.39 16.87 14.36
CA ARG A 251 37.04 16.31 15.68
C ARG A 251 37.27 14.80 15.75
N LEU A 252 36.93 14.05 14.69
CA LEU A 252 37.27 12.63 14.58
C LEU A 252 38.78 12.38 14.64
N LYS A 253 39.59 13.20 13.93
CA LYS A 253 41.06 13.11 13.96
C LYS A 253 41.63 13.42 15.34
N ILE A 254 41.05 14.39 16.05
CA ILE A 254 41.41 14.70 17.43
C ILE A 254 41.06 13.51 18.35
N LEU A 255 39.84 12.98 18.27
CA LEU A 255 39.43 11.80 19.06
C LEU A 255 40.33 10.59 18.81
N SER A 256 40.77 10.36 17.56
CA SER A 256 41.65 9.22 17.26
C SER A 256 43.01 9.31 17.93
N ARG A 257 43.50 10.53 18.20
CA ARG A 257 44.78 10.79 18.86
C ARG A 257 44.72 10.64 20.39
N ILE A 258 43.52 10.61 20.98
CA ILE A 258 43.32 10.41 22.41
C ILE A 258 43.43 8.91 22.71
N PRO A 259 44.20 8.45 23.72
CA PRO A 259 44.26 7.05 24.13
C PRO A 259 42.87 6.49 24.45
N VAL A 260 42.57 5.26 24.05
CA VAL A 260 41.21 4.66 24.18
C VAL A 260 40.67 4.70 25.61
N LEU A 261 41.52 4.51 26.62
CA LEU A 261 41.14 4.54 28.04
C LEU A 261 40.86 5.94 28.57
N GLU A 262 41.27 6.98 27.84
CA GLU A 262 41.10 8.39 28.19
C GLU A 262 40.01 9.07 27.35
N ARG A 263 39.37 8.34 26.42
CA ARG A 263 38.28 8.88 25.61
C ARG A 263 36.98 8.89 26.42
N GLU A 264 36.46 10.08 26.64
CA GLU A 264 35.18 10.26 27.31
C GLU A 264 34.01 9.81 26.44
N LEU A 265 33.06 9.09 27.04
CA LEU A 265 31.92 8.51 26.33
C LEU A 265 31.02 9.59 25.69
N GLU A 266 30.75 10.68 26.40
CA GLU A 266 29.89 11.76 25.92
C GLU A 266 30.51 12.52 24.73
N LEU A 267 31.83 12.74 24.70
CA LEU A 267 32.51 13.31 23.54
C LEU A 267 32.47 12.36 22.33
N ILE A 268 32.60 11.05 22.56
CA ILE A 268 32.41 10.05 21.50
C ILE A 268 30.99 10.11 20.96
N GLN A 269 29.98 10.18 21.85
CA GLN A 269 28.57 10.25 21.46
C GLN A 269 28.25 11.55 20.71
N TYR A 270 28.82 12.67 21.13
CA TYR A 270 28.70 13.96 20.45
C TYR A 270 29.19 13.86 19.00
N VAL A 271 30.43 13.39 18.77
CA VAL A 271 30.99 13.27 17.42
C VAL A 271 30.24 12.21 16.60
N ARG A 272 29.82 11.09 17.23
CA ARG A 272 28.98 10.09 16.57
C ARG A 272 27.66 10.71 16.09
N ARG A 273 27.02 11.55 16.91
CA ARG A 273 25.79 12.25 16.55
C ARG A 273 26.00 13.22 15.40
N GLU A 274 27.08 14.00 15.40
CA GLU A 274 27.42 14.87 14.26
C GLU A 274 27.63 14.07 12.97
N CYS A 275 28.37 12.96 13.04
CA CYS A 275 28.55 12.06 11.89
C CYS A 275 27.21 11.52 11.37
N MET A 276 26.28 11.20 12.28
CA MET A 276 24.96 10.70 11.94
C MET A 276 24.10 11.78 11.27
N VAL A 277 24.05 12.99 11.81
CA VAL A 277 23.36 14.14 11.19
C VAL A 277 23.92 14.41 9.78
N ASN A 278 25.25 14.39 9.63
CA ASN A 278 25.91 14.54 8.32
C ASN A 278 25.47 13.45 7.34
N LYS A 279 25.40 12.20 7.80
CA LYS A 279 24.99 11.06 6.98
C LYS A 279 23.53 11.18 6.54
N VAL A 280 22.63 11.52 7.46
CA VAL A 280 21.20 11.76 7.15
C VAL A 280 21.06 12.92 6.17
N ARG A 281 21.81 14.01 6.35
CA ARG A 281 21.79 15.17 5.45
C ARG A 281 22.12 14.77 4.01
N LEU A 282 23.26 14.08 3.82
CA LEU A 282 23.71 13.63 2.50
C LEU A 282 22.70 12.68 1.85
N GLN A 283 22.22 11.68 2.60
CA GLN A 283 21.21 10.74 2.08
C GLN A 283 19.88 11.42 1.77
N ARG A 284 19.48 12.41 2.56
CA ARG A 284 18.26 13.17 2.31
C ARG A 284 18.38 14.01 1.05
N GLU A 285 19.54 14.60 0.79
CA GLU A 285 19.81 15.36 -0.43
C GLU A 285 19.75 14.45 -1.68
N GLU A 286 20.44 13.30 -1.64
CA GLU A 286 20.39 12.28 -2.69
C GLU A 286 18.95 11.79 -2.94
N GLN A 287 18.23 11.46 -1.86
CA GLN A 287 16.85 11.02 -1.92
C GLN A 287 15.94 12.08 -2.54
N LEU A 288 16.05 13.35 -2.14
CA LEU A 288 15.20 14.41 -2.66
C LEU A 288 15.40 14.61 -4.17
N ASN A 289 16.66 14.56 -4.63
CA ASN A 289 16.96 14.62 -6.06
C ASN A 289 16.34 13.42 -6.81
N ALA A 290 16.50 12.20 -6.28
CA ALA A 290 15.92 11.00 -6.89
C ALA A 290 14.37 11.06 -6.95
N LEU A 291 13.72 11.59 -5.90
CA LEU A 291 12.25 11.76 -5.89
C LEU A 291 11.79 12.81 -6.91
N LEU A 292 12.55 13.90 -7.09
CA LEU A 292 12.25 14.92 -8.09
C LEU A 292 12.43 14.40 -9.52
N ASP A 293 13.50 13.63 -9.78
CA ASP A 293 13.73 13.01 -11.08
C ASP A 293 12.60 12.03 -11.42
N TRP A 294 12.20 11.20 -10.45
CA TRP A 294 11.09 10.27 -10.61
C TRP A 294 9.74 10.97 -10.86
N GLU A 295 9.47 12.07 -10.13
CA GLU A 295 8.30 12.91 -10.37
C GLU A 295 8.31 13.49 -11.80
N SER A 296 9.45 13.99 -12.25
CA SER A 296 9.64 14.58 -13.58
C SER A 296 9.42 13.54 -14.68
N GLU A 297 9.98 12.33 -14.51
CA GLU A 297 9.82 11.22 -15.46
C GLU A 297 8.35 10.85 -15.64
N MET A 298 7.61 10.63 -14.56
CA MET A 298 6.19 10.26 -14.61
C MET A 298 5.33 11.32 -15.29
N ASN A 299 5.60 12.60 -15.02
CA ASN A 299 4.86 13.72 -15.61
C ASN A 299 5.23 13.98 -17.06
N THR A 300 6.47 13.66 -17.47
CA THR A 300 6.89 13.70 -18.88
C THR A 300 6.20 12.61 -19.69
N ILE A 301 5.96 11.44 -19.11
CA ILE A 301 5.21 10.35 -19.75
C ILE A 301 3.71 10.69 -19.82
N SER A 302 3.16 11.42 -18.85
CA SER A 302 1.71 11.65 -18.70
C SER A 302 1.24 13.07 -19.08
N THR A 303 1.68 13.61 -20.22
CA THR A 303 1.48 15.04 -20.58
C THR A 303 0.01 15.50 -20.61
N ASP A 304 -0.92 14.63 -21.00
CA ASP A 304 -2.35 14.97 -21.15
C ASP A 304 -3.17 14.77 -19.86
N SER A 305 -2.52 14.33 -18.78
CA SER A 305 -3.12 14.08 -17.47
C SER A 305 -2.71 15.13 -16.45
N ALA A 306 -3.52 15.29 -15.40
CA ALA A 306 -3.16 16.14 -14.26
C ALA A 306 -1.87 15.63 -13.58
N PRO A 307 -0.97 16.51 -13.11
CA PRO A 307 0.34 16.12 -12.61
C PRO A 307 0.27 15.27 -11.34
N ILE A 308 1.27 14.42 -11.17
CA ILE A 308 1.53 13.62 -9.96
C ILE A 308 2.70 14.27 -9.23
N SER A 309 2.58 14.45 -7.90
CA SER A 309 3.72 14.83 -7.07
C SER A 309 4.22 13.67 -6.22
N VAL A 310 5.48 13.71 -5.78
CA VAL A 310 6.09 12.69 -4.92
C VAL A 310 6.61 13.31 -3.64
N VAL A 311 6.28 12.73 -2.48
CA VAL A 311 6.71 13.24 -1.17
C VAL A 311 7.07 12.10 -0.21
N ASN A 312 8.30 12.13 0.32
CA ASN A 312 8.67 11.31 1.47
C ASN A 312 9.01 12.19 2.68
N LEU A 313 8.24 12.07 3.76
CA LEU A 313 8.43 12.76 5.04
C LEU A 313 8.48 11.77 6.22
N VAL A 314 8.81 10.50 5.96
CA VAL A 314 8.75 9.43 6.97
C VAL A 314 10.09 8.76 7.15
N ASP A 315 10.77 8.46 6.05
CA ASP A 315 12.05 7.76 6.03
C ASP A 315 12.93 8.23 4.85
N LEU A 316 14.11 7.61 4.73
CA LEU A 316 15.08 7.85 3.66
C LEU A 316 14.88 6.92 2.44
N GLU A 317 13.70 6.31 2.28
CA GLU A 317 13.44 5.43 1.13
C GLU A 317 13.35 6.24 -0.18
N GLU A 318 14.12 5.81 -1.16
CA GLU A 318 14.20 6.34 -2.53
C GLU A 318 13.06 5.81 -3.43
N PRO A 319 12.92 6.31 -4.68
CA PRO A 319 12.04 5.70 -5.67
C PRO A 319 12.26 4.19 -5.84
N PRO A 320 11.21 3.42 -6.19
CA PRO A 320 11.34 1.99 -6.45
C PRO A 320 12.26 1.72 -7.66
N SER A 321 13.30 0.91 -7.47
CA SER A 321 14.35 0.67 -8.48
C SER A 321 13.93 -0.16 -9.70
N ASN A 322 12.82 -0.92 -9.60
CA ASN A 322 12.36 -1.83 -10.66
C ASN A 322 10.91 -1.55 -11.06
N PHE A 323 10.57 -0.27 -11.24
CA PHE A 323 9.24 0.16 -11.64
C PHE A 323 9.34 1.10 -12.85
N ILE A 324 8.54 0.85 -13.88
CA ILE A 324 8.47 1.62 -15.12
C ILE A 324 7.06 2.17 -15.26
N TYR A 325 6.96 3.50 -15.37
CA TYR A 325 5.67 4.16 -15.50
C TYR A 325 5.12 4.03 -16.93
N ILE A 326 3.87 3.58 -17.06
CA ILE A 326 3.15 3.43 -18.35
C ILE A 326 1.74 4.03 -18.25
N ASN A 327 1.18 4.51 -19.36
CA ASN A 327 -0.16 5.10 -19.39
C ASN A 327 -1.29 4.12 -19.72
N ASP A 328 -0.98 3.05 -20.46
CA ASP A 328 -1.94 2.04 -20.91
C ASP A 328 -1.33 0.64 -20.78
N TYR A 329 -2.16 -0.39 -20.95
CA TYR A 329 -1.76 -1.79 -20.93
C TYR A 329 -0.59 -2.08 -21.87
N LEU A 330 0.34 -2.86 -21.35
CA LEU A 330 1.41 -3.45 -22.15
C LEU A 330 1.03 -4.90 -22.48
N PRO A 331 0.88 -5.30 -23.75
CA PRO A 331 0.58 -6.69 -24.09
C PRO A 331 1.77 -7.59 -23.74
N GLY A 332 1.53 -8.58 -22.90
CA GLY A 332 2.51 -9.63 -22.61
C GLY A 332 2.67 -10.62 -23.76
N ASN A 333 3.55 -11.60 -23.58
CA ASN A 333 3.82 -12.60 -24.61
C ASN A 333 2.54 -13.34 -25.05
N ARG A 334 2.28 -13.37 -26.37
CA ARG A 334 1.10 -13.99 -26.99
C ARG A 334 -0.25 -13.37 -26.61
N VAL A 335 -0.25 -12.15 -26.08
CA VAL A 335 -1.46 -11.36 -25.85
C VAL A 335 -1.59 -10.31 -26.95
N CYS A 336 -2.79 -10.16 -27.51
CA CYS A 336 -3.12 -9.09 -28.45
C CYS A 336 -4.26 -8.28 -27.84
N ILE A 337 -4.11 -6.95 -27.81
CA ILE A 337 -5.13 -6.03 -27.34
C ILE A 337 -5.66 -5.28 -28.57
N PRO A 338 -6.87 -5.62 -29.07
CA PRO A 338 -7.42 -4.96 -30.24
C PRO A 338 -7.70 -3.47 -29.99
N ASP A 339 -7.36 -2.62 -30.97
CA ASP A 339 -7.64 -1.18 -30.91
C ASP A 339 -8.59 -0.70 -32.02
N ASP A 340 -9.00 -1.60 -32.93
CA ASP A 340 -9.98 -1.28 -33.97
C ASP A 340 -11.34 -1.95 -33.65
N PRO A 341 -12.30 -1.21 -33.07
CA PRO A 341 -13.61 -1.74 -32.71
C PRO A 341 -14.44 -2.04 -33.97
N PRO A 342 -15.34 -3.03 -33.97
CA PRO A 342 -16.17 -3.35 -35.14
C PRO A 342 -17.15 -2.23 -35.54
N PHE A 343 -17.64 -1.43 -34.59
CA PHE A 343 -18.64 -0.40 -34.83
C PHE A 343 -18.51 0.78 -33.85
N GLY A 344 -19.13 1.91 -34.21
CA GLY A 344 -19.27 3.10 -33.37
C GLY A 344 -20.63 3.78 -33.57
N CYS A 345 -21.00 4.69 -32.67
CA CYS A 345 -22.26 5.42 -32.79
C CYS A 345 -22.17 6.59 -33.78
N SER A 346 -23.30 6.93 -34.39
CA SER A 346 -23.44 8.09 -35.28
C SER A 346 -23.99 9.34 -34.59
N CYS A 347 -23.94 9.41 -33.25
CA CYS A 347 -24.40 10.58 -32.50
C CYS A 347 -23.40 11.73 -32.60
N ASP A 348 -23.88 12.97 -32.63
CA ASP A 348 -23.03 14.16 -32.53
C ASP A 348 -22.50 14.34 -31.09
N SER A 349 -23.37 14.15 -30.10
CA SER A 349 -23.03 14.09 -28.68
C SER A 349 -23.88 13.06 -27.97
N CYS A 350 -23.24 12.11 -27.28
CA CYS A 350 -23.94 11.12 -26.48
C CYS A 350 -24.37 11.70 -25.14
N THR A 351 -25.62 12.08 -25.02
CA THR A 351 -26.23 12.52 -23.76
C THR A 351 -27.10 11.40 -23.18
N PRO A 352 -27.52 11.48 -21.90
CA PRO A 352 -28.49 10.56 -21.31
C PRO A 352 -29.76 10.33 -22.14
N HIS A 353 -30.12 11.25 -23.05
CA HIS A 353 -31.30 11.17 -23.90
C HIS A 353 -31.03 10.50 -25.27
N SER A 354 -29.77 10.25 -25.63
CA SER A 354 -29.39 9.62 -26.90
C SER A 354 -29.70 8.12 -26.85
N ASN A 355 -30.59 7.65 -27.75
CA ASN A 355 -31.07 6.26 -27.75
C ASN A 355 -30.12 5.26 -28.44
N LEU A 356 -29.21 5.74 -29.31
CA LEU A 356 -28.35 4.91 -30.18
C LEU A 356 -26.84 5.02 -29.85
N CYS A 357 -26.50 5.49 -28.65
CA CYS A 357 -25.11 5.60 -28.22
C CYS A 357 -24.55 4.23 -27.77
N CYS A 358 -23.23 4.04 -27.86
CA CYS A 358 -22.53 2.78 -27.53
C CYS A 358 -22.97 2.16 -26.20
N GLY A 359 -23.12 2.96 -25.14
CA GLY A 359 -23.63 2.49 -23.85
C GLY A 359 -24.97 1.75 -23.97
N ARG A 360 -25.96 2.36 -24.63
CA ARG A 360 -27.30 1.78 -24.80
C ARG A 360 -27.33 0.65 -25.82
N SER A 361 -26.58 0.77 -26.91
CA SER A 361 -26.50 -0.26 -27.95
C SER A 361 -25.89 -1.56 -27.42
N SER A 362 -25.02 -1.49 -26.42
CA SER A 362 -24.47 -2.65 -25.70
C SER A 362 -25.39 -3.19 -24.58
N GLY A 363 -26.65 -2.74 -24.51
CA GLY A 363 -27.61 -3.14 -23.48
C GLY A 363 -27.33 -2.53 -22.09
N ALA A 364 -26.40 -1.58 -21.98
CA ALA A 364 -26.06 -0.90 -20.73
C ALA A 364 -26.74 0.48 -20.62
N LEU A 365 -26.85 0.99 -19.40
CA LEU A 365 -27.23 2.40 -19.20
C LEU A 365 -26.02 3.30 -19.51
N LEU A 366 -26.28 4.51 -19.98
CA LEU A 366 -25.21 5.53 -20.09
C LEU A 366 -24.54 5.74 -18.74
N ALA A 367 -23.23 5.53 -18.70
CA ALA A 367 -22.51 5.39 -17.44
C ALA A 367 -22.40 6.68 -16.65
N TYR A 368 -22.41 7.82 -17.35
CA TYR A 368 -22.06 9.12 -16.80
C TYR A 368 -23.27 10.05 -16.65
N ASP A 369 -23.21 10.91 -15.63
CA ASP A 369 -24.05 12.09 -15.51
C ASP A 369 -23.52 13.26 -16.36
N LYS A 370 -24.18 14.42 -16.31
CA LYS A 370 -23.78 15.63 -17.06
C LYS A 370 -22.45 16.25 -16.60
N TRP A 371 -21.90 15.79 -15.48
CA TRP A 371 -20.62 16.23 -14.92
C TRP A 371 -19.53 15.17 -15.15
N LYS A 372 -19.76 14.21 -16.06
CA LYS A 372 -18.85 13.11 -16.37
C LYS A 372 -18.54 12.19 -15.18
N ARG A 373 -19.48 12.06 -14.23
CA ARG A 373 -19.35 11.19 -13.05
C ARG A 373 -20.18 9.92 -13.23
N VAL A 374 -19.62 8.77 -12.81
CA VAL A 374 -20.31 7.48 -12.91
C VAL A 374 -21.54 7.45 -11.99
N LYS A 375 -22.67 7.01 -12.54
CA LYS A 375 -23.95 6.83 -11.83
C LYS A 375 -24.41 5.37 -11.77
N LEU A 376 -23.66 4.46 -12.40
CA LEU A 376 -23.99 3.04 -12.42
C LEU A 376 -23.78 2.40 -11.04
N LEU A 377 -24.48 1.29 -10.83
CA LEU A 377 -24.29 0.45 -9.66
C LEU A 377 -22.99 -0.37 -9.81
N ARG A 378 -22.51 -0.89 -8.69
CA ARG A 378 -21.33 -1.77 -8.66
C ARG A 378 -21.59 -3.00 -9.54
N GLY A 379 -20.60 -3.35 -10.36
CA GLY A 379 -20.66 -4.54 -11.24
C GLY A 379 -21.35 -4.29 -12.58
N SER A 380 -21.81 -3.06 -12.86
CA SER A 380 -22.30 -2.71 -14.20
C SER A 380 -21.12 -2.43 -15.14
N PRO A 381 -21.13 -2.96 -16.37
CA PRO A 381 -20.11 -2.66 -17.37
C PRO A 381 -20.27 -1.22 -17.89
N ILE A 382 -19.17 -0.59 -18.28
CA ILE A 382 -19.15 0.73 -18.91
C ILE A 382 -18.68 0.56 -20.36
N TYR A 383 -19.50 1.01 -21.31
CA TYR A 383 -19.12 1.10 -22.73
C TYR A 383 -19.01 2.57 -23.13
N GLU A 384 -17.78 3.05 -23.33
CA GLU A 384 -17.52 4.39 -23.84
C GLU A 384 -17.71 4.46 -25.36
N CYS A 385 -17.77 5.69 -25.87
CA CYS A 385 -17.58 5.92 -27.31
C CYS A 385 -16.12 5.64 -27.70
N ASN A 386 -15.90 5.21 -28.93
CA ASN A 386 -14.61 4.72 -29.41
C ASN A 386 -14.14 5.51 -30.65
N ASN A 387 -13.01 5.12 -31.23
CA ASN A 387 -12.43 5.79 -32.40
C ASN A 387 -13.30 5.71 -33.68
N ARG A 388 -14.27 4.79 -33.76
CA ARG A 388 -15.25 4.71 -34.86
C ARG A 388 -16.54 5.50 -34.63
N CYS A 389 -16.69 6.16 -33.48
CA CYS A 389 -17.84 7.01 -33.18
C CYS A 389 -17.69 8.40 -33.82
N LYS A 390 -18.77 8.95 -34.37
CA LYS A 390 -18.79 10.31 -34.94
C LYS A 390 -18.76 11.44 -33.91
N CYS A 391 -19.08 11.14 -32.64
CA CYS A 391 -19.09 12.14 -31.58
C CYS A 391 -17.68 12.64 -31.26
N THR A 392 -17.59 13.92 -30.89
CA THR A 392 -16.34 14.63 -30.60
C THR A 392 -15.59 14.09 -29.38
N ALA A 393 -14.35 14.54 -29.16
CA ALA A 393 -13.55 14.21 -27.98
C ALA A 393 -14.21 14.68 -26.65
N ASP A 394 -15.00 15.75 -26.71
CA ASP A 394 -15.72 16.31 -25.55
C ASP A 394 -16.97 15.54 -25.16
N CYS A 395 -17.36 14.53 -25.96
CA CYS A 395 -18.54 13.69 -25.74
C CYS A 395 -18.65 13.25 -24.26
N ASN A 396 -19.87 13.31 -23.72
CA ASN A 396 -20.12 12.94 -22.32
C ASN A 396 -19.87 11.45 -22.03
N ASN A 397 -19.78 10.62 -23.08
CA ASN A 397 -19.42 9.20 -23.00
C ASN A 397 -17.96 8.92 -23.38
N ARG A 398 -17.08 9.92 -23.24
CA ARG A 398 -15.62 9.81 -23.30
C ARG A 398 -15.02 10.42 -22.03
N VAL A 399 -14.81 9.62 -21.00
CA VAL A 399 -14.30 10.06 -19.69
C VAL A 399 -12.95 9.44 -19.42
N VAL A 400 -12.87 8.11 -19.47
CA VAL A 400 -11.64 7.35 -19.19
C VAL A 400 -10.57 7.66 -20.22
N GLN A 401 -10.90 7.56 -21.51
CA GLN A 401 -9.95 7.82 -22.62
C GLN A 401 -9.44 9.27 -22.68
N ASN A 402 -10.08 10.21 -21.95
CA ASN A 402 -9.62 11.60 -21.87
C ASN A 402 -8.57 11.81 -20.77
N GLY A 403 -8.13 10.73 -20.11
CA GLY A 403 -7.06 10.74 -19.12
C GLY A 403 -7.48 11.28 -17.75
N ARG A 404 -6.59 11.10 -16.79
CA ARG A 404 -6.79 11.56 -15.41
C ARG A 404 -6.86 13.08 -15.35
N LYS A 405 -7.88 13.63 -14.68
CA LYS A 405 -8.01 15.07 -14.41
C LYS A 405 -7.75 15.46 -12.96
N VAL A 406 -7.67 14.48 -12.05
CA VAL A 406 -7.44 14.73 -10.62
C VAL A 406 -5.95 14.80 -10.30
N LYS A 407 -5.55 15.76 -9.46
CA LYS A 407 -4.18 15.90 -8.95
C LYS A 407 -3.91 14.93 -7.80
N LEU A 408 -2.86 14.13 -7.94
CA LEU A 408 -2.52 13.07 -6.99
C LEU A 408 -1.10 13.26 -6.45
N CYS A 409 -0.84 12.71 -5.27
CA CYS A 409 0.48 12.67 -4.68
C CYS A 409 0.82 11.25 -4.23
N ILE A 410 1.90 10.69 -4.74
CA ILE A 410 2.53 9.49 -4.19
C ILE A 410 3.27 9.93 -2.93
N PHE A 411 2.99 9.28 -1.80
CA PHE A 411 3.60 9.64 -0.52
C PHE A 411 4.00 8.44 0.30
N ARG A 412 5.04 8.61 1.14
CA ARG A 412 5.45 7.56 2.08
C ARG A 412 4.50 7.50 3.27
N THR A 413 3.94 6.32 3.55
CA THR A 413 2.98 6.10 4.64
C THR A 413 3.67 5.96 6.00
N ARG A 414 3.02 6.44 7.07
CA ARG A 414 3.55 6.37 8.45
C ARG A 414 3.29 5.04 9.15
N ASN A 415 2.35 4.24 8.66
CA ASN A 415 1.92 2.98 9.27
C ASN A 415 2.71 1.75 8.76
N GLY A 416 3.78 1.97 7.98
CA GLY A 416 4.61 0.90 7.42
C GLY A 416 3.89 0.11 6.33
N CYS A 417 3.02 0.75 5.54
CA CYS A 417 2.46 0.20 4.31
C CYS A 417 3.29 0.55 3.06
N GLY A 418 4.44 1.18 3.24
CA GLY A 418 5.30 1.62 2.13
C GLY A 418 4.76 2.90 1.48
N TRP A 419 4.73 2.93 0.16
CA TRP A 419 4.17 4.03 -0.63
C TRP A 419 2.64 3.99 -0.64
N GLY A 420 2.00 5.15 -0.74
CA GLY A 420 0.56 5.34 -0.83
C GLY A 420 0.23 6.47 -1.81
N VAL A 421 -1.05 6.67 -2.12
CA VAL A 421 -1.51 7.78 -2.97
C VAL A 421 -2.54 8.61 -2.22
N LYS A 422 -2.43 9.93 -2.26
CA LYS A 422 -3.43 10.85 -1.68
C LYS A 422 -3.92 11.88 -2.68
N ALA A 423 -5.13 12.37 -2.48
CA ALA A 423 -5.70 13.43 -3.30
C ALA A 423 -5.06 14.80 -2.98
N LEU A 424 -4.80 15.64 -3.98
CA LEU A 424 -4.36 17.03 -3.79
C LEU A 424 -5.49 18.06 -3.95
N GLU A 425 -6.70 17.58 -4.16
CA GLU A 425 -7.93 18.37 -4.22
C GLU A 425 -9.13 17.55 -3.73
N ASN A 426 -10.28 18.19 -3.57
CA ASN A 426 -11.51 17.47 -3.25
C ASN A 426 -12.00 16.74 -4.49
N ILE A 427 -12.24 15.43 -4.39
CA ILE A 427 -12.71 14.59 -5.49
C ILE A 427 -14.17 14.20 -5.21
N PRO A 428 -15.15 14.71 -5.97
CA PRO A 428 -16.55 14.34 -5.79
C PRO A 428 -16.81 12.86 -6.08
N LYS A 429 -17.82 12.29 -5.41
CA LYS A 429 -18.31 10.95 -5.70
C LYS A 429 -18.61 10.75 -7.18
N GLY A 430 -18.19 9.61 -7.72
CA GLY A 430 -18.38 9.19 -9.10
C GLY A 430 -17.34 9.75 -10.07
N THR A 431 -16.38 10.54 -9.61
CA THR A 431 -15.30 11.07 -10.46
C THR A 431 -14.32 9.96 -10.85
N PHE A 432 -13.91 9.93 -12.12
CA PHE A 432 -12.83 9.07 -12.60
C PHE A 432 -11.49 9.51 -12.01
N VAL A 433 -10.73 8.57 -11.45
CA VAL A 433 -9.45 8.86 -10.76
C VAL A 433 -8.26 8.41 -11.60
N THR A 434 -8.18 7.12 -11.94
CA THR A 434 -7.10 6.55 -12.75
C THR A 434 -7.47 5.15 -13.25
N GLU A 435 -6.78 4.65 -14.27
CA GLU A 435 -6.83 3.24 -14.67
C GLU A 435 -5.89 2.40 -13.80
N TYR A 436 -6.16 1.11 -13.64
CA TYR A 436 -5.19 0.12 -13.19
C TYR A 436 -4.54 -0.49 -14.43
N VAL A 437 -3.25 -0.22 -14.62
CA VAL A 437 -2.51 -0.66 -15.81
C VAL A 437 -1.29 -1.48 -15.41
N GLY A 438 -0.83 -2.30 -16.35
CA GLY A 438 0.30 -3.19 -16.19
C GLY A 438 0.53 -4.03 -17.44
N GLU A 439 1.38 -5.04 -17.33
CA GLU A 439 1.53 -6.06 -18.36
C GLU A 439 0.31 -6.98 -18.35
N VAL A 440 -0.40 -7.10 -19.47
CA VAL A 440 -1.51 -8.04 -19.63
C VAL A 440 -0.95 -9.39 -20.02
N ILE A 441 -1.05 -10.36 -19.12
CA ILE A 441 -0.49 -11.71 -19.28
C ILE A 441 -1.61 -12.76 -19.28
N GLN A 442 -1.31 -13.93 -19.82
CA GLN A 442 -2.21 -15.09 -19.76
C GLN A 442 -2.28 -15.65 -18.34
N PHE A 443 -3.42 -16.26 -18.01
CA PHE A 443 -3.69 -16.87 -16.70
C PHE A 443 -2.56 -17.81 -16.22
N GLU A 444 -2.02 -18.65 -17.12
CA GLU A 444 -0.96 -19.60 -16.77
C GLU A 444 0.35 -18.92 -16.34
N GLU A 445 0.69 -17.81 -16.98
CA GLU A 445 1.87 -17.01 -16.60
C GLU A 445 1.61 -16.27 -15.29
N ALA A 446 0.40 -15.77 -15.07
CA ALA A 446 0.00 -15.13 -13.81
C ALA A 446 0.13 -16.10 -12.63
N GLU A 447 -0.33 -17.35 -12.76
CA GLU A 447 -0.18 -18.40 -11.74
C GLU A 447 1.28 -18.72 -11.44
N LYS A 448 2.14 -18.71 -12.46
CA LYS A 448 3.58 -18.94 -12.31
C LYS A 448 4.25 -17.78 -11.55
N ARG A 449 3.93 -16.53 -11.90
CA ARG A 449 4.44 -15.32 -11.23
C ARG A 449 3.89 -15.18 -9.81
N GLY A 450 2.60 -15.49 -9.61
CA GLY A 450 1.91 -15.44 -8.31
C GLY A 450 2.62 -16.24 -7.23
N LYS A 451 3.08 -17.47 -7.54
CA LYS A 451 3.88 -18.29 -6.61
C LYS A 451 5.18 -17.62 -6.14
N THR A 452 5.75 -16.74 -6.95
CA THR A 452 6.96 -15.97 -6.60
C THR A 452 6.57 -14.73 -5.80
N TYR A 453 5.49 -14.06 -6.20
CA TYR A 453 4.98 -12.85 -5.55
C TYR A 453 4.43 -13.12 -4.16
N ASP A 454 3.77 -14.24 -3.92
CA ASP A 454 3.30 -14.66 -2.59
C ASP A 454 4.47 -14.80 -1.62
N ARG A 455 5.61 -15.34 -2.08
CA ARG A 455 6.84 -15.47 -1.27
C ARG A 455 7.50 -14.10 -1.01
N GLN A 456 7.24 -13.12 -1.86
CA GLN A 456 7.77 -11.75 -1.78
C GLN A 456 6.75 -10.76 -1.20
N GLU A 457 5.58 -11.23 -0.77
CA GLU A 457 4.50 -10.40 -0.22
C GLU A 457 3.99 -9.30 -1.20
N LYS A 458 3.96 -9.61 -2.50
CA LYS A 458 3.54 -8.68 -3.57
C LYS A 458 2.13 -8.97 -4.07
N THR A 459 1.33 -7.93 -4.30
CA THR A 459 -0.11 -8.04 -4.66
C THR A 459 -0.49 -7.28 -5.92
N TYR A 460 0.35 -7.38 -6.95
CA TYR A 460 0.21 -6.57 -8.17
C TYR A 460 -0.58 -7.25 -9.30
N LEU A 461 -1.02 -8.49 -9.09
CA LEU A 461 -1.84 -9.24 -10.05
C LEU A 461 -3.32 -8.89 -9.88
N PHE A 462 -3.97 -8.51 -10.98
CA PHE A 462 -5.40 -8.22 -11.04
C PHE A 462 -6.07 -9.04 -12.13
N ASP A 463 -6.84 -10.04 -11.74
CA ASP A 463 -7.58 -10.92 -12.65
C ASP A 463 -8.68 -10.17 -13.40
N LEU A 464 -8.77 -10.37 -14.72
CA LEU A 464 -9.83 -9.80 -15.56
C LEU A 464 -11.08 -10.69 -15.52
N ASP A 465 -11.59 -10.93 -14.31
CA ASP A 465 -12.66 -11.90 -14.00
C ASP A 465 -14.08 -11.34 -14.04
N PHE A 466 -14.28 -10.21 -14.74
CA PHE A 466 -15.53 -9.45 -14.71
C PHE A 466 -16.73 -10.24 -15.27
N ASN A 467 -16.54 -10.94 -16.40
CA ASN A 467 -17.62 -11.67 -17.08
C ASN A 467 -17.76 -13.12 -16.58
N ASP A 468 -16.64 -13.79 -16.29
CA ASP A 468 -16.64 -15.15 -15.74
C ASP A 468 -15.53 -15.29 -14.69
N ALA A 469 -15.95 -15.61 -13.45
CA ALA A 469 -15.04 -15.79 -12.32
C ALA A 469 -14.29 -17.14 -12.34
N ASN A 470 -14.71 -18.08 -13.17
CA ASN A 470 -14.10 -19.40 -13.31
C ASN A 470 -13.31 -19.56 -14.62
N HIS A 471 -13.51 -18.66 -15.58
CA HIS A 471 -12.89 -18.71 -16.90
C HIS A 471 -12.52 -17.30 -17.38
N PHE A 472 -11.39 -16.80 -16.91
CA PHE A 472 -10.80 -15.55 -17.38
C PHE A 472 -9.40 -15.84 -17.95
N PRO A 473 -9.15 -15.51 -19.23
CA PRO A 473 -7.88 -15.84 -19.88
C PRO A 473 -6.73 -14.89 -19.52
N TYR A 474 -7.02 -13.73 -18.92
CA TYR A 474 -6.06 -12.65 -18.75
C TYR A 474 -6.01 -12.08 -17.32
N THR A 475 -4.82 -11.65 -16.93
CA THR A 475 -4.52 -10.96 -15.67
C THR A 475 -3.62 -9.77 -15.96
N VAL A 476 -3.84 -8.64 -15.28
CA VAL A 476 -2.97 -7.45 -15.34
C VAL A 476 -1.92 -7.56 -14.24
N ASP A 477 -0.64 -7.55 -14.62
CA ASP A 477 0.50 -7.57 -13.71
C ASP A 477 1.16 -6.19 -13.64
N ALA A 478 0.96 -5.50 -12.51
CA ALA A 478 1.52 -4.18 -12.28
C ALA A 478 2.88 -4.21 -11.54
N ALA A 479 3.54 -5.36 -11.40
CA ALA A 479 4.72 -5.49 -10.53
C ALA A 479 5.95 -4.72 -11.03
N VAL A 480 6.11 -4.59 -12.35
CA VAL A 480 7.24 -3.91 -13.01
C VAL A 480 6.75 -2.73 -13.83
N TYR A 481 5.70 -2.91 -14.62
CA TYR A 481 5.10 -1.85 -15.42
C TYR A 481 3.79 -1.44 -14.77
N GLY A 482 3.56 -0.15 -14.53
CA GLY A 482 2.29 0.32 -13.99
C GLY A 482 2.15 1.83 -14.04
N ASN A 483 1.06 2.37 -13.50
CA ASN A 483 0.89 3.81 -13.31
C ASN A 483 0.76 4.13 -11.82
N VAL A 484 0.25 5.32 -11.49
CA VAL A 484 -0.01 5.75 -10.11
C VAL A 484 -0.85 4.75 -9.29
N SER A 485 -1.68 3.91 -9.93
CA SER A 485 -2.48 2.89 -9.27
C SER A 485 -1.67 1.80 -8.58
N HIS A 486 -0.44 1.56 -9.03
CA HIS A 486 0.49 0.60 -8.42
C HIS A 486 0.68 0.89 -6.92
N PHE A 487 0.67 2.17 -6.54
CA PHE A 487 0.93 2.63 -5.18
C PHE A 487 -0.34 2.79 -4.34
N ILE A 488 -1.52 2.41 -4.84
CA ILE A 488 -2.78 2.60 -4.12
C ILE A 488 -3.00 1.45 -3.15
N ASN A 489 -3.02 1.78 -1.86
CA ASN A 489 -3.15 0.80 -0.78
C ASN A 489 -4.55 0.19 -0.63
N HIS A 490 -4.56 -0.95 0.05
CA HIS A 490 -5.77 -1.61 0.48
C HIS A 490 -6.48 -0.88 1.63
N SER A 491 -7.81 -0.75 1.55
CA SER A 491 -8.66 -0.47 2.71
C SER A 491 -9.89 -1.40 2.77
N CYS A 492 -10.27 -1.80 3.99
CA CYS A 492 -11.53 -2.50 4.25
C CYS A 492 -12.75 -1.56 4.16
N ASP A 493 -12.54 -0.25 4.23
CA ASP A 493 -13.55 0.80 3.97
C ASP A 493 -13.00 1.78 2.93
N PRO A 494 -12.92 1.36 1.66
CA PRO A 494 -12.25 2.12 0.62
C PRO A 494 -13.06 3.34 0.16
N ASN A 495 -12.37 4.30 -0.44
CA ASN A 495 -13.00 5.46 -1.08
C ASN A 495 -13.08 5.37 -2.60
N MET A 496 -12.48 4.34 -3.21
CA MET A 496 -12.60 4.03 -4.63
C MET A 496 -13.27 2.69 -4.92
N ARG A 497 -13.76 2.54 -6.15
CA ARG A 497 -14.25 1.28 -6.72
C ARG A 497 -13.75 1.10 -8.14
N VAL A 498 -13.57 -0.16 -8.51
CA VAL A 498 -13.18 -0.60 -9.86
C VAL A 498 -14.42 -0.78 -10.71
N TYR A 499 -14.36 -0.33 -11.96
CA TYR A 499 -15.32 -0.59 -13.02
C TYR A 499 -14.59 -1.16 -14.24
N ALA A 500 -15.20 -2.15 -14.87
CA ALA A 500 -14.74 -2.66 -16.16
C ALA A 500 -15.25 -1.76 -17.29
N VAL A 501 -14.33 -1.28 -18.13
CA VAL A 501 -14.60 -0.30 -19.17
C VAL A 501 -14.13 -0.83 -20.53
N TRP A 502 -15.00 -0.75 -21.53
CA TRP A 502 -14.69 -1.07 -22.92
C TRP A 502 -14.77 0.20 -23.77
N ILE A 503 -13.76 0.38 -24.62
CA ILE A 503 -13.60 1.56 -25.47
C ILE A 503 -13.34 1.09 -26.91
N ASN A 504 -12.08 1.01 -27.31
CA ASN A 504 -11.66 0.48 -28.62
C ASN A 504 -11.57 -1.05 -28.58
N CYS A 505 -10.90 -1.61 -27.56
CA CYS A 505 -10.98 -3.03 -27.27
C CYS A 505 -12.39 -3.36 -26.77
N LEU A 506 -13.14 -4.12 -27.58
CA LEU A 506 -14.47 -4.64 -27.23
C LEU A 506 -14.44 -6.15 -26.90
N ASP A 507 -13.26 -6.75 -26.74
CA ASP A 507 -13.14 -8.12 -26.25
C ASP A 507 -13.70 -8.19 -24.82
N PRO A 508 -14.74 -9.00 -24.54
CA PRO A 508 -15.32 -9.12 -23.21
C PRO A 508 -14.31 -9.53 -22.13
N ASN A 509 -13.22 -10.20 -22.47
CA ASN A 509 -12.21 -10.67 -21.52
C ASN A 509 -11.06 -9.67 -21.27
N LEU A 510 -11.02 -8.57 -22.02
CA LEU A 510 -9.97 -7.54 -21.92
C LEU A 510 -10.55 -6.14 -21.60
N PRO A 511 -11.31 -5.97 -20.50
CA PRO A 511 -11.72 -4.64 -20.07
C PRO A 511 -10.53 -3.83 -19.55
N LYS A 512 -10.62 -2.50 -19.69
CA LYS A 512 -9.85 -1.57 -18.87
C LYS A 512 -10.39 -1.58 -17.45
N LEU A 513 -9.51 -1.65 -16.46
CA LEU A 513 -9.86 -1.55 -15.05
C LEU A 513 -9.76 -0.10 -14.61
N CYS A 514 -10.89 0.54 -14.30
CA CYS A 514 -10.94 1.98 -14.01
C CYS A 514 -11.40 2.26 -12.58
N PHE A 515 -10.66 3.11 -11.86
CA PHE A 515 -11.04 3.56 -10.53
C PHE A 515 -11.91 4.81 -10.57
N PHE A 516 -13.03 4.73 -9.87
CA PHE A 516 -13.93 5.85 -9.64
C PHE A 516 -14.15 6.05 -8.13
N ALA A 517 -14.26 7.32 -7.71
CA ALA A 517 -14.58 7.66 -6.33
C ALA A 517 -15.98 7.12 -5.95
N CYS A 518 -16.11 6.38 -4.86
CA CYS A 518 -17.40 5.84 -4.41
C CYS A 518 -18.09 6.69 -3.33
N ARG A 519 -17.37 7.67 -2.79
CA ARG A 519 -17.82 8.76 -1.93
C ARG A 519 -16.98 10.00 -2.24
N ASP A 520 -17.34 11.14 -1.66
CA ASP A 520 -16.49 12.32 -1.72
C ASP A 520 -15.17 12.05 -0.98
N ILE A 521 -14.06 12.45 -1.59
CA ILE A 521 -12.69 12.31 -1.07
C ILE A 521 -12.16 13.71 -0.80
N LYS A 522 -11.67 13.96 0.41
CA LYS A 522 -11.12 15.27 0.76
C LYS A 522 -9.70 15.44 0.24
N LYS A 523 -9.31 16.69 0.02
CA LYS A 523 -7.90 17.06 -0.18
C LYS A 523 -7.05 16.47 0.96
N HIS A 524 -5.92 15.87 0.59
CA HIS A 524 -4.95 15.15 1.43
C HIS A 524 -5.44 13.82 2.02
N GLU A 525 -6.64 13.35 1.68
CA GLU A 525 -7.10 12.02 2.06
C GLU A 525 -6.38 10.94 1.23
N GLU A 526 -5.93 9.87 1.87
CA GLU A 526 -5.36 8.70 1.19
C GLU A 526 -6.44 8.00 0.36
N ILE A 527 -6.09 7.68 -0.87
CA ILE A 527 -6.91 6.97 -1.83
C ILE A 527 -6.66 5.48 -1.64
N SER A 528 -7.74 4.69 -1.58
CA SER A 528 -7.66 3.25 -1.34
C SER A 528 -8.79 2.48 -2.01
N PHE A 529 -8.53 1.20 -2.28
CA PHE A 529 -9.54 0.25 -2.77
C PHE A 529 -9.50 -1.07 -2.02
N ASP A 530 -10.55 -1.89 -2.18
CA ASP A 530 -10.59 -3.21 -1.58
C ASP A 530 -9.92 -4.23 -2.52
N TYR A 531 -8.77 -4.80 -2.14
CA TYR A 531 -8.04 -5.78 -2.96
C TYR A 531 -8.84 -7.06 -3.19
N LEU A 532 -9.78 -7.38 -2.29
CA LEU A 532 -10.67 -8.53 -2.42
C LEU A 532 -11.89 -8.24 -3.30
N CYS A 533 -11.96 -7.07 -3.97
CA CYS A 533 -13.12 -6.69 -4.78
C CYS A 533 -13.25 -7.46 -6.10
N GLN A 534 -12.31 -8.36 -6.42
CA GLN A 534 -12.40 -9.32 -7.52
C GLN A 534 -13.76 -10.03 -7.49
N SER A 535 -14.53 -9.84 -8.56
CA SER A 535 -15.90 -10.30 -8.85
C SER A 535 -16.91 -10.51 -7.69
N PRO A 536 -18.16 -10.01 -7.80
CA PRO A 536 -19.20 -10.20 -6.76
C PRO A 536 -19.52 -11.67 -6.44
N THR A 537 -19.13 -12.61 -7.30
CA THR A 537 -19.28 -14.06 -7.14
C THR A 537 -18.37 -14.65 -6.05
N LYS A 538 -17.16 -14.13 -5.84
CA LYS A 538 -16.25 -14.60 -4.77
C LYS A 538 -16.74 -14.21 -3.36
N SER A 539 -17.54 -13.14 -3.25
CA SER A 539 -18.05 -12.64 -1.96
C SER A 539 -19.11 -13.54 -1.29
N LYS A 540 -19.81 -14.39 -2.05
CA LYS A 540 -20.87 -15.28 -1.51
C LYS A 540 -20.36 -16.66 -1.09
N GLN A 541 -19.11 -17.03 -1.37
CA GLN A 541 -18.57 -18.35 -1.01
C GLN A 541 -17.72 -18.37 0.28
N LYS A 542 -17.37 -17.23 0.88
CA LYS A 542 -16.57 -17.20 2.12
C LYS A 542 -17.32 -17.55 3.42
N ASN A 543 -18.64 -17.80 3.39
CA ASN A 543 -19.41 -18.19 4.59
C ASN A 543 -19.66 -19.70 4.74
N LYS A 544 -18.96 -20.57 4.00
CA LYS A 544 -18.85 -21.99 4.36
C LYS A 544 -17.47 -22.28 4.93
N ILE A 545 -17.37 -22.21 6.26
CA ILE A 545 -16.32 -22.89 7.02
C ILE A 545 -16.52 -24.39 6.75
N ILE A 546 -15.82 -24.92 5.75
CA ILE A 546 -15.58 -26.36 5.64
C ILE A 546 -14.44 -26.63 6.62
N PRO A 547 -14.61 -27.49 7.64
CA PRO A 547 -13.47 -27.95 8.43
C PRO A 547 -12.58 -28.74 7.48
N LYS A 548 -11.47 -28.14 7.04
CA LYS A 548 -10.42 -28.89 6.35
C LYS A 548 -9.68 -29.67 7.43
N THR A 549 -9.62 -30.98 7.23
CA THR A 549 -8.84 -31.94 8.00
C THR A 549 -7.40 -31.49 8.13
N ASP A 550 -6.86 -31.64 9.33
CA ASP A 550 -5.49 -31.30 9.72
C ASP A 550 -4.47 -31.85 8.72
N GLY A 551 -3.89 -30.93 7.96
CA GLY A 551 -2.83 -31.16 7.00
C GLY A 551 -2.25 -29.79 6.66
N GLU A 552 -1.19 -29.43 7.37
CA GLU A 552 -0.53 -28.13 7.37
C GLU A 552 -0.28 -27.60 5.95
N ARG A 553 -1.13 -26.66 5.51
CA ARG A 553 -0.74 -25.62 4.55
C ARG A 553 -0.84 -24.30 5.30
N ASN A 554 0.30 -23.78 5.73
CA ASN A 554 0.43 -22.39 6.17
C ASN A 554 -0.04 -21.48 5.02
N SER A 555 -1.33 -21.12 5.00
CA SER A 555 -1.81 -20.05 4.12
C SER A 555 -1.15 -18.77 4.61
N PHE A 556 -0.24 -18.23 3.82
CA PHE A 556 0.35 -16.92 4.08
C PHE A 556 -0.77 -15.88 4.19
N LYS A 557 -0.81 -15.14 5.30
CA LYS A 557 -1.87 -14.14 5.57
C LYS A 557 -1.25 -12.77 5.76
N MET A 558 -1.54 -11.84 4.86
CA MET A 558 -1.04 -10.48 4.97
C MET A 558 -1.89 -9.64 5.92
N HIS A 559 -1.25 -9.04 6.92
CA HIS A 559 -1.89 -8.21 7.93
C HIS A 559 -2.36 -6.87 7.35
N CYS A 560 -3.62 -6.53 7.58
CA CYS A 560 -4.21 -5.27 7.18
C CYS A 560 -3.94 -4.17 8.21
N LYS A 561 -3.37 -3.04 7.77
CA LYS A 561 -3.10 -1.84 8.59
C LYS A 561 -3.92 -0.61 8.15
N CYS A 562 -5.09 -0.81 7.54
CA CYS A 562 -5.90 0.27 6.96
C CYS A 562 -6.55 1.23 7.99
N GLY A 563 -6.52 0.90 9.29
CA GLY A 563 -7.09 1.74 10.35
C GLY A 563 -8.64 1.82 10.39
N SER A 564 -9.35 1.15 9.47
CA SER A 564 -10.82 1.13 9.47
C SER A 564 -11.39 0.45 10.73
N LYS A 565 -12.50 0.99 11.26
CA LYS A 565 -13.24 0.39 12.38
C LYS A 565 -13.75 -1.03 12.06
N ASN A 566 -14.05 -1.28 10.79
CA ASN A 566 -14.54 -2.57 10.30
C ASN A 566 -13.43 -3.37 9.58
N CYS A 567 -12.18 -3.20 10.00
CA CYS A 567 -11.04 -3.89 9.42
C CYS A 567 -11.17 -5.42 9.54
N ARG A 568 -10.94 -6.14 8.43
CA ARG A 568 -10.94 -7.61 8.38
C ARG A 568 -9.68 -8.25 8.95
N LYS A 569 -8.73 -7.44 9.45
CA LYS A 569 -7.40 -7.81 9.97
C LYS A 569 -6.44 -8.39 8.94
N TYR A 570 -6.94 -8.98 7.85
CA TYR A 570 -6.16 -9.57 6.76
C TYR A 570 -6.83 -9.30 5.41
N TYR A 571 -6.04 -9.31 4.34
CA TYR A 571 -6.55 -9.12 2.98
C TYR A 571 -6.06 -10.14 1.95
N PHE A 572 -5.28 -11.15 2.37
CA PHE A 572 -5.02 -12.40 1.65
C PHE A 572 -5.03 -13.58 2.64
#